data_AF-A0A529NW85-F1
#
_entry.id   AF-A0A529NW85-F1
#
_cell.length_a   1.000
_cell.length_b   1.000
_cell.length_c   1.000
_cell.angle_alpha   90.00
_cell.angle_beta   90.00
_cell.angle_gamma   90.00
#
_symmetry.space_group_name_H-M   'P 1'
#
loop_
_entity.id
_entity.type
_entity.pdbx_description
1 polymer ?
#
loop_
_entity_poly.entity_id
_entity_poly.type
_entity_poly.pdbx_seq_one_letter_code
_entity_poly.pdbx_strand_id
1 'polypeptide(L)'
;MKSTASLFRALLAVSMLAGCSSYRPTPAAFHEVLDQPYRLGAGDRVRVTVFEQDGLTNTYSVDQSGYLSFPLVGSVPARGHTAQQLEKEIADKLRQGYLRDPDVSVEIDRYRPIFVMGEVGAAGQYS
;
A
#
# COMPACT_ATOMS: atom_id res chain seq x y z
N MET A 1 -67.34 -19.39 -9.27
CA MET A 1 -66.54 -19.23 -8.02
C MET A 1 -65.24 -20.05 -7.99
N LYS A 2 -64.54 -20.29 -9.12
CA LYS A 2 -63.23 -21.02 -9.14
C LYS A 2 -62.04 -20.15 -9.58
N SER A 3 -62.29 -18.97 -10.16
CA SER A 3 -61.26 -18.10 -10.75
C SER A 3 -60.46 -17.27 -9.72
N THR A 4 -61.08 -16.89 -8.59
CA THR A 4 -60.43 -16.08 -7.54
C THR A 4 -59.33 -16.81 -6.78
N ALA A 5 -59.42 -18.13 -6.63
CA ALA A 5 -58.41 -18.96 -5.98
C ALA A 5 -57.13 -19.15 -6.83
N SER A 6 -57.24 -19.07 -8.16
CA SER A 6 -56.08 -19.16 -9.07
C SER A 6 -55.27 -17.86 -9.09
N LEU A 7 -55.94 -16.71 -9.05
CA LEU A 7 -55.29 -15.40 -8.92
C LEU A 7 -54.55 -15.23 -7.58
N PHE A 8 -55.11 -15.74 -6.48
CA PHE A 8 -54.47 -15.65 -5.16
C PHE A 8 -53.21 -16.52 -5.06
N ARG A 9 -53.20 -17.69 -5.72
CA ARG A 9 -52.02 -18.56 -5.80
C ARG A 9 -50.91 -17.98 -6.67
N ALA A 10 -51.26 -17.28 -7.75
CA ALA A 10 -50.27 -16.60 -8.60
C ALA A 10 -49.60 -15.42 -7.87
N LEU A 11 -50.36 -14.67 -7.06
CA LEU A 11 -49.84 -13.53 -6.30
C LEU A 11 -48.85 -13.96 -5.19
N LEU A 12 -49.06 -15.14 -4.59
CA LEU A 12 -48.19 -15.70 -3.55
C LEU A 12 -46.87 -16.25 -4.11
N ALA A 13 -46.84 -16.64 -5.39
CA ALA A 13 -45.63 -17.15 -6.04
C ALA A 13 -44.66 -16.01 -6.42
N VAL A 14 -45.18 -14.83 -6.77
CA VAL A 14 -44.35 -13.67 -7.17
C VAL A 14 -43.62 -13.05 -5.97
N SER A 15 -44.19 -13.12 -4.76
CA SER A 15 -43.55 -12.58 -3.55
C SER A 15 -42.35 -13.39 -3.06
N MET A 16 -42.29 -14.70 -3.36
CA MET A 16 -41.16 -15.56 -2.97
C MET A 16 -39.92 -15.38 -3.85
N LEU A 17 -40.06 -14.93 -5.10
CA LEU A 17 -38.91 -14.67 -5.98
C LEU A 17 -38.22 -13.31 -5.72
N ALA A 18 -38.85 -12.40 -4.99
CA ALA A 18 -38.27 -11.08 -4.68
C ALA A 18 -37.19 -11.13 -3.57
N GLY A 19 -37.08 -12.25 -2.83
CA GLY A 19 -36.18 -12.38 -1.68
C GLY A 19 -34.68 -12.33 -2.00
N CYS A 20 -34.28 -12.64 -3.23
CA CYS A 20 -32.86 -12.66 -3.62
C CYS A 20 -32.34 -11.30 -4.14
N SER A 21 -33.21 -10.32 -4.37
CA SER A 21 -32.81 -9.00 -4.90
C SER A 21 -32.19 -8.08 -3.84
N SER A 22 -32.23 -8.47 -2.57
CA SER A 22 -31.79 -7.65 -1.43
C SER A 22 -30.39 -8.00 -0.91
N TYR A 23 -29.68 -8.92 -1.56
CA TYR A 23 -28.29 -9.20 -1.19
C TYR A 23 -27.40 -8.02 -1.60
N ARG A 24 -27.08 -7.16 -0.63
CA ARG A 24 -26.03 -6.16 -0.75
C ARG A 24 -24.77 -6.76 -0.12
N PRO A 25 -23.75 -7.13 -0.91
CA PRO A 25 -22.46 -7.48 -0.33
C PRO A 25 -21.96 -6.31 0.52
N THR A 26 -21.28 -6.63 1.62
CA THR A 26 -20.69 -5.63 2.51
C THR A 26 -19.79 -4.68 1.72
N PRO A 27 -19.80 -3.36 2.03
CA PRO A 27 -18.96 -2.40 1.32
C PRO A 27 -17.49 -2.83 1.32
N ALA A 28 -16.86 -2.84 0.15
CA ALA A 28 -15.46 -3.24 -0.03
C ALA A 28 -14.44 -2.35 0.71
N ALA A 29 -14.90 -1.26 1.32
CA ALA A 29 -14.10 -0.23 1.97
C ALA A 29 -13.08 -0.77 2.99
N PHE A 30 -13.37 -1.88 3.67
CA PHE A 30 -12.43 -2.46 4.64
C PHE A 30 -11.36 -3.35 4.01
N HIS A 31 -11.64 -3.98 2.86
CA HIS A 31 -10.65 -4.82 2.16
C HIS A 31 -9.70 -3.99 1.30
N GLU A 32 -10.17 -2.87 0.75
CA GLU A 32 -9.38 -1.99 -0.11
C GLU A 32 -8.15 -1.41 0.62
N VAL A 33 -8.23 -1.21 1.93
CA VAL A 33 -7.10 -0.74 2.75
C VAL A 33 -6.04 -1.83 2.97
N LEU A 34 -6.45 -3.10 3.04
CA LEU A 34 -5.54 -4.22 3.30
C LEU A 34 -4.74 -4.62 2.05
N ASP A 35 -5.28 -4.38 0.85
CA ASP A 35 -4.62 -4.68 -0.42
C ASP A 35 -3.73 -3.54 -0.94
N GLN A 36 -3.63 -2.41 -0.23
CA GLN A 36 -2.76 -1.33 -0.68
C GLN A 36 -1.28 -1.64 -0.45
N PRO A 37 -0.41 -1.40 -1.45
CA PRO A 37 1.03 -1.48 -1.25
C PRO A 37 1.50 -0.54 -0.15
N TYR A 38 2.49 -1.00 0.62
CA TYR A 38 3.09 -0.16 1.66
C TYR A 38 3.65 1.13 1.08
N ARG A 39 3.35 2.24 1.75
CA ARG A 39 3.85 3.57 1.41
C ARG A 39 4.85 4.04 2.45
N LEU A 40 6.01 4.45 1.95
CA LEU A 40 7.10 4.96 2.75
C LEU A 40 6.70 6.24 3.47
N GLY A 41 7.30 6.46 4.63
CA GLY A 41 7.07 7.56 5.53
C GLY A 41 8.29 7.83 6.41
N ALA A 42 8.22 8.91 7.19
CA ALA A 42 9.31 9.29 8.08
C ALA A 42 9.64 8.16 9.07
N GLY A 43 10.93 7.88 9.25
CA GLY A 43 11.42 6.81 10.13
C GLY A 43 11.55 5.44 9.46
N ASP A 44 11.09 5.28 8.21
CA ASP A 44 11.40 4.08 7.44
C ASP A 44 12.88 4.06 7.04
N ARG A 45 13.41 2.85 6.90
CA ARG A 45 14.76 2.61 6.42
C ARG A 45 14.70 1.68 5.22
N VAL A 46 15.34 2.06 4.13
CA VAL A 46 15.34 1.32 2.87
C VAL A 46 16.76 0.94 2.50
N ARG A 47 16.94 -0.26 1.96
CA ARG A 47 18.16 -0.67 1.28
C ARG A 47 18.02 -0.32 -0.19
N VAL A 48 18.95 0.48 -0.69
CA VAL A 48 19.05 0.81 -2.11
C VAL A 48 20.27 0.09 -2.66
N THR A 49 20.07 -0.71 -3.69
CA THR A 49 21.14 -1.39 -4.43
C THR A 49 21.20 -0.80 -5.83
N VAL A 50 22.37 -0.37 -6.24
CA VAL A 50 22.62 0.12 -7.59
C VAL A 50 23.66 -0.80 -8.22
N PHE A 51 23.29 -1.51 -9.29
CA PHE A 51 24.13 -2.53 -9.90
C PHE A 51 25.48 -1.95 -10.34
N GLU A 52 26.57 -2.67 -10.03
CA GLU A 52 27.97 -2.25 -10.28
C GLU A 52 28.39 -0.92 -9.61
N GLN A 53 27.59 -0.39 -8.68
CA GLN A 53 27.86 0.87 -7.98
C GLN A 53 27.84 0.66 -6.46
N ASP A 54 28.89 0.03 -5.93
CA ASP A 54 29.04 -0.22 -4.48
C ASP A 54 29.01 1.08 -3.66
N GLY A 55 29.52 2.19 -4.22
CA GLY A 55 29.51 3.50 -3.56
C GLY A 55 28.11 4.13 -3.40
N LEU A 56 27.13 3.63 -4.15
CA LEU A 56 25.72 4.05 -4.08
C LEU A 56 24.84 3.00 -3.40
N THR A 57 25.36 1.79 -3.20
CA THR A 57 24.63 0.67 -2.60
C THR A 57 24.77 0.74 -1.08
N ASN A 58 23.70 1.15 -0.40
CA ASN A 58 23.68 1.26 1.05
C ASN A 58 22.25 1.30 1.60
N THR A 59 22.14 1.36 2.92
CA THR A 59 20.90 1.58 3.64
C THR A 59 20.71 3.06 3.94
N TYR A 60 19.56 3.59 3.56
CA TYR A 60 19.18 5.00 3.70
C TYR A 60 17.92 5.14 4.54
N SER A 61 17.83 6.21 5.31
CA SER A 61 16.67 6.51 6.15
C SER A 61 15.81 7.60 5.52
N VAL A 62 14.50 7.48 5.66
CA VAL A 62 13.55 8.54 5.32
C VAL A 62 13.47 9.51 6.49
N ASP A 63 13.84 10.77 6.23
CA ASP A 63 13.86 11.82 7.23
C ASP A 63 12.46 12.27 7.68
N GLN A 64 12.42 13.17 8.66
CA GLN A 64 11.16 13.69 9.21
C GLN A 64 10.36 14.55 8.21
N SER A 65 11.02 15.13 7.20
CA SER A 65 10.37 15.82 6.09
C SER A 65 9.84 14.87 5.01
N GLY A 66 10.21 13.59 5.04
CA GLY A 66 9.76 12.57 4.09
C GLY A 66 10.69 12.38 2.90
N TYR A 67 11.93 12.88 2.99
CA TYR A 67 12.94 12.76 1.96
C TYR A 67 13.99 11.72 2.34
N LEU A 68 14.67 11.21 1.31
CA LEU A 68 15.81 10.33 1.41
C LEU A 68 17.01 11.07 0.84
N SER A 69 18.09 11.17 1.60
CA SER A 69 19.35 11.77 1.12
C SER A 69 20.16 10.73 0.37
N PHE A 70 20.23 10.85 -0.95
CA PHE A 70 20.95 9.93 -1.83
C PHE A 70 22.19 10.60 -2.43
N PRO A 71 23.34 9.90 -2.54
CA PRO A 71 24.53 10.48 -3.17
C PRO A 71 24.27 10.89 -4.63
N LEU A 72 25.01 11.88 -5.10
CA LEU A 72 24.92 12.47 -6.45
C LEU A 72 23.66 13.28 -6.73
N VAL A 73 22.47 12.78 -6.37
CA VAL A 73 21.17 13.39 -6.71
C VAL A 73 20.53 14.16 -5.54
N GLY A 74 21.13 14.09 -4.34
CA GLY A 74 20.69 14.82 -3.17
C GLY A 74 19.38 14.28 -2.58
N SER A 75 18.49 15.19 -2.20
CA SER A 75 17.21 14.82 -1.59
C SER A 75 16.22 14.25 -2.61
N VAL A 76 15.73 13.05 -2.34
CA VAL A 76 14.74 12.33 -3.14
C VAL A 76 13.44 12.22 -2.32
N PRO A 77 12.28 12.62 -2.86
CA PRO A 77 11.01 12.45 -2.15
C PRO A 77 10.70 10.95 -1.99
N ALA A 78 10.48 10.50 -0.75
CA ALA A 78 10.17 9.10 -0.45
C ALA A 78 8.77 8.95 0.16
N ARG A 79 8.30 9.94 0.93
CA ARG A 79 6.98 9.88 1.58
C ARG A 79 5.86 9.65 0.57
N GLY A 80 5.01 8.67 0.86
CA GLY A 80 3.87 8.31 0.01
C GLY A 80 4.23 7.43 -1.19
N HIS A 81 5.51 7.29 -1.52
CA HIS A 81 5.97 6.38 -2.56
C HIS A 81 5.98 4.94 -2.05
N THR A 82 5.70 4.00 -2.95
CA THR A 82 6.05 2.59 -2.74
C THR A 82 7.55 2.38 -3.00
N ALA A 83 8.11 1.25 -2.58
CA ALA A 83 9.50 0.92 -2.86
C ALA A 83 9.82 0.97 -4.38
N GLN A 84 8.94 0.41 -5.22
CA GLN A 84 9.04 0.44 -6.69
C GLN A 84 8.97 1.86 -7.27
N GLN A 85 8.17 2.74 -6.67
CA GLN A 85 8.09 4.13 -7.11
C GLN A 85 9.36 4.90 -6.75
N LEU A 86 9.92 4.67 -5.55
CA LEU A 86 11.17 5.26 -5.12
C LEU A 86 12.35 4.76 -5.97
N GLU A 87 12.36 3.47 -6.32
CA GLU A 87 13.33 2.88 -7.24
C GLU A 87 13.37 3.62 -8.58
N LYS A 88 12.20 3.79 -9.21
CA LYS A 88 12.07 4.55 -10.46
C LYS A 88 12.58 5.98 -10.32
N GLU A 89 12.20 6.67 -9.25
CA GLU A 89 12.61 8.06 -9.01
C GLU A 89 14.13 8.19 -8.87
N ILE A 90 14.78 7.27 -8.13
CA ILE A 90 16.24 7.26 -7.98
C ILE A 90 16.90 6.97 -9.33
N ALA A 91 16.44 5.96 -10.06
CA ALA A 91 16.98 5.62 -11.38
C ALA A 91 16.83 6.78 -12.38
N ASP A 92 15.67 7.46 -12.38
CA ASP A 92 15.39 8.61 -13.23
C ASP A 92 16.32 9.79 -12.93
N LYS A 93 16.60 10.07 -11.65
CA LYS A 93 17.54 11.11 -11.24
C LYS A 93 18.99 10.77 -11.59
N LEU A 94 19.40 9.51 -11.40
CA LEU A 94 20.75 9.06 -11.76
C LEU A 94 20.98 9.12 -13.29
N ARG A 95 19.93 8.88 -14.10
CA ARG A 95 19.99 9.03 -15.56
C ARG A 95 20.25 10.45 -16.06
N GLN A 96 20.07 11.48 -15.23
CA GLN A 96 20.22 12.89 -15.63
C GLN A 96 21.69 13.37 -15.71
N GLY A 97 22.64 12.47 -15.92
CA GLY A 97 24.06 12.81 -16.13
C GLY A 97 25.04 12.09 -15.22
N TYR A 98 24.59 11.18 -14.35
CA TYR A 98 25.48 10.40 -13.47
C TYR A 98 25.72 8.99 -14.00
N LEU A 99 24.66 8.30 -14.44
CA LEU A 99 24.70 6.94 -14.95
C LEU A 99 23.91 6.84 -16.26
N ARG A 100 24.41 6.07 -17.23
CA ARG A 100 23.74 5.92 -18.53
C ARG A 100 22.51 5.01 -18.44
N ASP A 101 22.64 3.88 -17.76
CA ASP A 101 21.59 2.88 -17.58
C ASP A 101 21.66 2.31 -16.15
N PRO A 102 21.20 3.08 -15.15
CA PRO A 102 21.25 2.65 -13.77
C PRO A 102 20.17 1.58 -13.52
N ASP A 103 20.62 0.40 -13.11
CA ASP A 103 19.77 -0.65 -12.54
C ASP A 103 19.72 -0.47 -11.03
N VAL A 104 18.55 -0.14 -10.50
CA VAL A 104 18.32 0.21 -9.11
C VAL A 104 17.28 -0.74 -8.55
N SER A 105 17.50 -1.23 -7.33
CA SER A 105 16.53 -1.99 -6.56
C SER A 105 16.37 -1.36 -5.19
N VAL A 106 15.12 -1.22 -4.74
CA VAL A 106 14.80 -0.66 -3.42
C VAL A 106 13.98 -1.65 -2.61
N GLU A 107 14.46 -1.94 -1.42
CA GLU A 107 13.79 -2.81 -0.46
C GLU A 107 13.61 -2.10 0.88
N ILE A 108 12.56 -2.43 1.61
CA ILE A 108 12.37 -1.90 2.96
C ILE A 108 13.21 -2.73 3.92
N ASP A 109 14.22 -2.11 4.51
CA ASP A 109 15.11 -2.74 5.49
C ASP A 109 14.51 -2.68 6.90
N ARG A 110 13.83 -1.58 7.23
CA ARG A 110 13.09 -1.44 8.49
C ARG A 110 11.89 -0.52 8.32
N TYR A 111 10.73 -0.96 8.81
CA TYR A 111 9.54 -0.11 8.91
C TYR A 111 9.63 0.87 10.08
N ARG A 112 8.96 2.03 9.95
CA ARG A 112 8.87 3.03 11.00
C ARG A 112 8.19 2.44 12.24
N PRO A 113 8.71 2.75 13.43
CA PRO A 113 8.18 2.18 14.65
C PRO A 113 6.78 2.73 14.98
N ILE A 114 5.94 1.85 15.51
CA ILE A 114 4.70 2.19 16.20
C ILE A 114 4.83 1.86 17.69
N PHE A 115 4.13 2.63 18.54
CA PHE A 115 4.13 2.43 19.98
C PHE A 115 2.74 1.96 20.42
N VAL A 116 2.68 0.78 21.04
CA VAL A 116 1.46 0.23 21.60
C VAL A 116 1.49 0.41 23.12
N MET A 117 0.47 1.07 23.67
CA MET A 117 0.35 1.40 25.10
C MET A 117 -1.06 1.06 25.61
N GLY A 118 -1.18 0.80 26.92
CA GLY A 118 -2.46 0.56 27.61
C GLY A 118 -2.55 -0.83 28.26
N GLU A 119 -3.78 -1.30 28.45
CA GLU A 119 -4.11 -2.65 28.97
C GLU A 119 -3.95 -3.69 27.86
N VAL A 120 -2.70 -3.96 27.46
CA VAL A 120 -2.35 -4.95 26.44
C VAL A 120 -1.38 -5.99 27.00
N GLY A 121 -1.37 -7.20 26.44
CA GLY A 121 -0.49 -8.29 26.91
C GLY A 121 1.01 -8.00 26.76
N ALA A 122 1.40 -7.19 25.78
CA ALA A 122 2.76 -6.70 25.61
C ALA A 122 2.71 -5.26 25.06
N ALA A 123 3.06 -4.30 25.92
CA ALA A 123 3.26 -2.91 25.51
C ALA A 123 4.70 -2.72 25.01
N GLY A 124 4.90 -1.82 24.05
CA GLY A 124 6.24 -1.56 23.52
C GLY A 124 6.25 -0.98 22.12
N GLN A 125 7.45 -0.95 21.55
CA GLN A 125 7.71 -0.50 20.18
C GLN A 125 7.72 -1.70 19.23
N TYR A 126 7.02 -1.57 18.11
CA TYR A 126 6.92 -2.58 17.05
C TYR A 126 7.25 -1.96 15.69
N SER A 127 7.79 -2.76 14.77
CA SER A 127 8.14 -2.37 13.39
C SER A 127 7.96 -3.55 12.47
#